data_AF-A0A819LZZ3-F1
#
_entry.id   AF-A0A819LZZ3-F1
#
_cell.length_a   1.000
_cell.length_b   1.000
_cell.length_c   1.000
_cell.angle_alpha   90.00
_cell.angle_beta   90.00
_cell.angle_gamma   90.00
#
_symmetry.space_group_name_H-M   'P 1'
#
loop_
_entity.id
_entity.type
_entity.pdbx_description
1 polymer ?
#
loop_
_entity_poly.entity_id
_entity_poly.type
_entity_poly.pdbx_seq_one_letter_code
_entity_poly.pdbx_strand_id
1 'polypeptide(L)'
;SPCWKWHLKRQCPWKAWFQFFKIIIVTTQLILFGIERQSHVIFMSESNITFHHLFVRDWTSNDETLPYPRASGDFAVYTYKDFIHSINYVVHRFSHLTNISLGLFDYHDHSTQTPFNFDSESNEHFITLCLDRFKTCRIDPICFKFNATNNFDVEEYLLNVHNETISFCG
;
A
#
# COMPACT_ATOMS: atom_id res chain seq x y z
N SER A 1 -45.84 28.17 -24.60
CA SER A 1 -45.60 26.95 -23.80
C SER A 1 -45.76 25.68 -24.64
N PRO A 2 -44.89 24.67 -24.51
CA PRO A 2 -44.95 23.42 -25.29
C PRO A 2 -46.28 22.67 -25.12
N CYS A 3 -46.93 22.85 -23.96
CA CYS A 3 -48.26 22.33 -23.61
C CYS A 3 -49.37 22.78 -24.59
N TRP A 4 -49.33 24.03 -25.09
CA TRP A 4 -50.33 24.56 -26.04
C TRP A 4 -50.22 23.92 -27.44
N LYS A 5 -49.02 23.47 -27.82
CA LYS A 5 -48.76 22.84 -29.13
C LYS A 5 -49.25 21.39 -29.21
N TRP A 6 -49.44 20.73 -28.06
CA TRP A 6 -49.88 19.34 -27.98
C TRP A 6 -51.39 19.19 -28.16
N HIS A 7 -52.15 20.16 -27.65
CA HIS A 7 -53.62 20.18 -27.70
C HIS A 7 -54.18 20.37 -29.13
N LEU A 8 -53.38 20.90 -30.07
CA LEU A 8 -53.83 21.27 -31.43
C LEU A 8 -53.41 20.30 -32.54
N LYS A 9 -52.47 19.36 -32.31
CA LYS A 9 -51.84 18.60 -33.42
C LYS A 9 -51.73 17.08 -33.29
N ARG A 10 -52.18 16.44 -32.19
CA ARG A 10 -52.22 14.96 -32.03
C ARG A 10 -50.92 14.20 -32.41
N GLN A 11 -49.76 14.85 -32.51
CA GLN A 11 -48.50 14.18 -32.78
C GLN A 11 -47.94 13.63 -31.47
N CYS A 12 -47.81 12.30 -31.39
CA CYS A 12 -47.19 11.63 -30.26
C CYS A 12 -45.80 12.24 -30.00
N PRO A 13 -45.53 12.79 -28.80
CA PRO A 13 -44.33 13.55 -28.51
C PRO A 13 -43.21 12.58 -28.14
N TRP A 14 -42.86 11.68 -29.07
CA TRP A 14 -41.83 10.65 -28.88
C TRP A 14 -40.52 11.23 -28.34
N LYS A 15 -40.14 12.43 -28.79
CA LYS A 15 -38.96 13.18 -28.29
C LYS A 15 -38.98 13.46 -26.78
N ALA A 16 -40.14 13.73 -26.18
CA ALA A 16 -40.25 13.94 -24.73
C ALA A 16 -40.09 12.62 -23.97
N TRP A 17 -40.59 11.52 -24.52
CA TRP A 17 -40.47 10.19 -23.92
C TRP A 17 -39.01 9.71 -23.87
N PHE A 18 -38.23 9.92 -24.94
CA PHE A 18 -36.79 9.64 -24.94
C PHE A 18 -36.03 10.46 -23.89
N GLN A 19 -36.47 11.70 -23.63
CA GLN A 19 -35.85 12.55 -22.63
C GLN A 19 -36.06 11.99 -21.21
N PHE A 20 -37.27 11.52 -20.90
CA PHE A 20 -37.53 10.86 -19.61
C PHE A 20 -36.80 9.53 -19.48
N PHE A 21 -36.78 8.72 -20.54
CA PHE A 21 -36.07 7.45 -20.55
C PHE A 21 -34.56 7.63 -20.33
N LYS A 22 -33.96 8.65 -20.94
CA LYS A 22 -32.55 9.01 -20.73
C LYS A 22 -32.25 9.35 -19.27
N ILE A 23 -33.14 10.07 -18.58
CA ILE A 23 -32.97 10.41 -17.16
C ILE A 23 -32.96 9.13 -16.33
N ILE A 24 -33.90 8.22 -16.57
CA ILE A 24 -33.95 6.94 -15.85
C ILE A 24 -32.65 6.15 -16.07
N ILE A 25 -32.21 5.99 -17.31
CA ILE A 25 -30.96 5.28 -17.62
C ILE A 25 -29.76 5.89 -16.92
N VAL A 26 -29.57 7.21 -17.00
CA VAL A 26 -28.39 7.85 -16.40
C VAL A 26 -28.41 7.76 -14.87
N THR A 27 -29.58 7.85 -14.25
CA THR A 27 -29.70 7.66 -12.80
C THR A 27 -29.38 6.22 -12.39
N THR A 28 -29.87 5.21 -13.13
CA THR A 28 -29.54 3.81 -12.86
C THR A 28 -28.05 3.54 -13.06
N GLN A 29 -27.44 4.03 -14.14
CA GLN A 29 -26.00 3.93 -14.37
C GLN A 29 -25.19 4.54 -13.23
N LEU A 30 -25.59 5.73 -12.75
CA LEU A 30 -24.88 6.42 -11.68
C LEU A 30 -24.96 5.65 -10.35
N ILE A 31 -26.13 5.09 -10.01
CA ILE A 31 -26.30 4.31 -8.79
C ILE A 31 -25.46 3.03 -8.83
N LEU A 32 -25.52 2.29 -9.95
CA LEU A 32 -24.71 1.08 -10.12
C LEU A 32 -23.21 1.40 -10.00
N PHE A 33 -22.76 2.46 -10.66
CA PHE A 33 -21.37 2.92 -10.54
C PHE A 33 -20.98 3.29 -9.10
N GLY A 34 -21.87 3.97 -8.38
CA GLY A 34 -21.64 4.34 -6.98
C GLY A 34 -21.46 3.13 -6.07
N ILE A 35 -22.32 2.11 -6.22
CA ILE A 35 -22.26 0.87 -5.42
C ILE A 35 -20.96 0.12 -5.68
N GLU A 36 -20.60 -0.08 -6.95
CA GLU A 36 -19.35 -0.76 -7.32
C GLU A 36 -18.12 -0.03 -6.77
N ARG A 37 -18.08 1.29 -6.95
CA ARG A 37 -16.97 2.12 -6.44
C ARG A 37 -16.88 2.06 -4.92
N GLN A 38 -18.00 2.14 -4.22
CA GLN A 38 -18.04 2.07 -2.75
C GLN A 38 -17.53 0.71 -2.27
N SER A 39 -18.01 -0.39 -2.84
CA SER A 39 -17.56 -1.74 -2.48
C SER A 39 -16.06 -1.92 -2.69
N HIS A 40 -15.53 -1.44 -3.82
CA HIS A 40 -14.09 -1.46 -4.09
C HIS A 40 -13.29 -0.61 -3.08
N VAL A 41 -13.77 0.58 -2.70
CA VAL A 41 -13.09 1.41 -1.69
C VAL A 41 -13.04 0.69 -0.36
N ILE A 42 -14.17 0.12 0.08
CA ILE A 42 -14.27 -0.59 1.34
C ILE A 42 -13.31 -1.78 1.34
N PHE A 43 -13.35 -2.62 0.29
CA PHE A 43 -12.43 -3.77 0.18
C PHE A 43 -10.96 -3.36 0.30
N MET A 44 -10.55 -2.28 -0.37
CA MET A 44 -9.17 -1.79 -0.30
C MET A 44 -8.81 -1.27 1.10
N SER A 45 -9.73 -0.53 1.74
CA SER A 45 -9.55 0.00 3.08
C SER A 45 -9.39 -1.12 4.12
N GLU A 46 -10.32 -2.07 4.13
CA GLU A 46 -10.29 -3.22 5.06
C GLU A 46 -9.07 -4.11 4.82
N SER A 47 -8.67 -4.31 3.56
CA SER A 47 -7.46 -5.06 3.22
C SER A 47 -6.20 -4.37 3.73
N ASN A 48 -6.11 -3.04 3.59
CA ASN A 48 -4.98 -2.27 4.11
C ASN A 48 -4.87 -2.39 5.64
N ILE A 49 -5.98 -2.25 6.35
CA ILE A 49 -6.05 -2.43 7.80
C ILE A 49 -5.58 -3.85 8.20
N THR A 50 -6.06 -4.86 7.49
CA THR A 50 -5.64 -6.25 7.70
C THR A 50 -4.13 -6.44 7.50
N PHE A 51 -3.55 -5.82 6.46
CA PHE A 51 -2.11 -5.90 6.21
C PHE A 51 -1.28 -5.20 7.30
N HIS A 52 -1.79 -4.11 7.88
CA HIS A 52 -1.14 -3.48 9.03
C HIS A 52 -1.04 -4.44 10.22
N HIS A 53 -2.12 -5.14 10.59
CA HIS A 53 -2.09 -6.18 11.64
C HIS A 53 -1.19 -7.37 11.31
N LEU A 54 -1.03 -7.68 10.03
CA LEU A 54 -0.30 -8.88 9.62
C LEU A 54 1.20 -8.67 9.61
N PHE A 55 1.64 -7.52 9.11
CA PHE A 55 3.05 -7.21 8.87
C PHE A 55 3.65 -6.25 9.89
N VAL A 56 2.87 -5.35 10.51
CA VAL A 56 3.40 -4.41 11.51
C VAL A 56 3.34 -5.08 12.89
N ARG A 57 4.50 -5.25 13.50
CA ARG A 57 4.60 -5.83 14.84
C ARG A 57 3.95 -4.90 15.87
N ASP A 58 3.20 -5.47 16.80
CA ASP A 58 2.56 -4.76 17.91
C ASP A 58 1.51 -3.70 17.46
N TRP A 59 0.93 -3.86 16.27
CA TRP A 59 -0.20 -3.05 15.81
C TRP A 59 -1.48 -3.43 16.57
N THR A 60 -2.20 -2.44 17.12
CA THR A 60 -3.41 -2.67 17.92
C THR A 60 -4.63 -1.98 17.33
N SER A 61 -5.84 -2.43 17.68
CA SER A 61 -7.08 -1.81 17.19
C SER A 61 -7.26 -0.35 17.62
N ASN A 62 -6.56 0.08 18.67
CA ASN A 62 -6.53 1.47 19.10
C ASN A 62 -5.77 2.37 18.11
N ASP A 63 -4.90 1.79 17.28
CA ASP A 63 -4.15 2.46 16.22
C ASP A 63 -5.01 2.70 14.96
N GLU A 64 -6.21 2.14 14.91
CA GLU A 64 -7.08 2.13 13.72
C GLU A 64 -8.16 3.23 13.74
N THR A 65 -8.34 3.91 14.87
CA THR A 65 -9.56 4.68 15.13
C THR A 65 -9.34 6.20 15.29
N LEU A 66 -10.42 6.93 15.02
CA LEU A 66 -10.56 8.36 15.25
C LEU A 66 -10.56 8.68 16.76
N PRO A 67 -10.04 9.85 17.17
CA PRO A 67 -9.71 10.99 16.33
C PRO A 67 -8.33 10.86 15.69
N TYR A 68 -8.26 11.15 14.39
CA TYR A 68 -6.99 11.30 13.68
C TYR A 68 -6.46 12.71 13.95
N PRO A 69 -5.17 12.87 14.29
CA PRO A 69 -4.14 11.82 14.43
C PRO A 69 -4.22 11.11 15.80
N ARG A 70 -3.68 9.88 15.85
CA ARG A 70 -3.64 9.02 17.05
C ARG A 70 -3.19 9.79 18.29
N ALA A 71 -3.80 9.51 19.43
CA ALA A 71 -3.35 10.06 20.72
C ALA A 71 -1.88 9.72 21.03
N SER A 72 -1.38 8.59 20.50
CA SER A 72 -0.01 8.10 20.68
C SER A 72 0.97 8.54 19.58
N GLY A 73 0.52 9.32 18.58
CA GLY A 73 1.32 9.68 17.41
C GLY A 73 1.47 8.57 16.37
N ASP A 74 2.27 8.82 15.34
CA ASP A 74 2.56 7.84 14.28
C ASP A 74 3.34 6.64 14.84
N PHE A 75 3.10 5.45 14.28
CA PHE A 75 3.83 4.25 14.69
C PHE A 75 5.32 4.39 14.33
N ALA A 76 6.18 4.37 15.33
CA ALA A 76 7.62 4.52 15.18
C ALA A 76 8.38 3.53 16.06
N VAL A 77 9.55 3.10 15.57
CA VAL A 77 10.46 2.21 16.28
C VAL A 77 11.67 3.00 16.74
N TYR A 78 11.94 2.99 18.04
CA TYR A 78 12.94 3.87 18.66
C TYR A 78 14.27 3.18 18.98
N THR A 79 14.34 1.85 18.89
CA THR A 79 15.57 1.09 19.20
C THR A 79 16.03 0.27 17.99
N TYR A 80 17.34 0.15 17.83
CA TYR A 80 17.94 -0.67 16.78
C TYR A 80 17.48 -2.14 16.86
N LYS A 81 17.42 -2.68 18.08
CA LYS A 81 16.97 -4.05 18.31
C LYS A 81 15.53 -4.25 17.84
N ASP A 82 14.65 -3.30 18.15
CA ASP A 82 13.27 -3.36 17.73
C ASP A 82 13.11 -3.22 16.22
N PHE A 83 13.97 -2.41 15.57
CA PHE A 83 13.99 -2.23 14.13
C PHE A 83 14.33 -3.54 13.40
N ILE A 84 15.43 -4.19 13.79
CA ILE A 84 15.82 -5.49 13.24
C ILE A 84 14.74 -6.54 13.49
N HIS A 85 14.16 -6.55 14.70
CA HIS A 85 13.09 -7.48 15.02
C HIS A 85 11.79 -7.20 14.23
N SER A 86 11.50 -5.94 13.89
CA SER A 86 10.38 -5.58 13.01
C SER A 86 10.59 -6.10 11.58
N ILE A 87 11.79 -5.93 11.01
CA ILE A 87 12.11 -6.47 9.68
C ILE A 87 11.98 -8.00 9.66
N ASN A 88 12.58 -8.68 10.64
CA ASN A 88 12.50 -10.13 10.74
C ASN A 88 11.05 -10.62 10.90
N TYR A 89 10.23 -9.89 11.65
CA TYR A 89 8.80 -10.17 11.78
C TYR A 89 8.09 -10.08 10.44
N VAL A 90 8.29 -9.00 9.67
CA VAL A 90 7.69 -8.85 8.33
C VAL A 90 8.08 -9.99 7.41
N VAL A 91 9.37 -10.34 7.33
CA VAL A 91 9.87 -11.41 6.46
C VAL A 91 9.27 -12.76 6.85
N HIS A 92 9.22 -13.07 8.14
CA HIS A 92 8.64 -14.32 8.65
C HIS A 92 7.12 -14.42 8.39
N ARG A 93 6.39 -13.31 8.56
CA ARG A 93 4.95 -13.25 8.28
C ARG A 93 4.69 -13.33 6.79
N PHE A 94 5.52 -12.68 5.98
CA PHE A 94 5.45 -12.77 4.53
C PHE A 94 5.69 -14.18 4.06
N SER A 95 6.65 -14.96 4.58
CA SER A 95 6.88 -16.34 4.11
C SER A 95 5.76 -17.32 4.47
N HIS A 96 4.98 -17.02 5.52
CA HIS A 96 3.89 -17.86 6.01
C HIS A 96 2.51 -17.27 5.71
N LEU A 97 2.42 -16.28 4.81
CA LEU A 97 1.25 -15.45 4.60
C LEU A 97 -0.03 -16.28 4.44
N THR A 98 0.03 -17.29 3.56
CA THR A 98 -1.07 -18.20 3.22
C THR A 98 -1.59 -19.02 4.40
N ASN A 99 -0.77 -19.26 5.44
CA ASN A 99 -1.16 -20.03 6.62
C ASN A 99 -1.67 -19.13 7.76
N ILE A 100 -1.15 -17.90 7.86
CA ILE A 100 -1.49 -16.97 8.94
C ILE A 100 -2.68 -16.06 8.62
N SER A 101 -2.98 -15.82 7.34
CA SER A 101 -4.04 -14.92 6.92
C SER A 101 -5.39 -15.61 6.87
N LEU A 102 -6.43 -14.95 7.37
CA LEU A 102 -7.82 -15.38 7.19
C LEU A 102 -8.34 -15.11 5.77
N GLY A 103 -7.76 -14.11 5.10
CA GLY A 103 -8.05 -13.80 3.71
C GLY A 103 -7.31 -14.73 2.74
N LEU A 104 -7.89 -14.93 1.56
CA LEU A 104 -7.23 -15.61 0.45
C LEU A 104 -6.22 -14.64 -0.18
N PHE A 105 -5.02 -14.60 0.38
CA PHE A 105 -3.87 -13.91 -0.20
C PHE A 105 -2.91 -14.95 -0.74
N ASP A 106 -2.45 -14.72 -1.97
CA ASP A 106 -1.45 -15.56 -2.60
C ASP A 106 -0.35 -14.66 -3.16
N TYR A 107 0.82 -15.25 -3.33
CA TYR A 107 1.95 -14.53 -3.88
C TYR A 107 1.81 -14.45 -5.39
N HIS A 108 2.34 -13.37 -5.97
CA HIS A 108 2.37 -13.24 -7.40
C HIS A 108 3.35 -14.25 -8.01
N ASP A 109 2.86 -15.07 -8.92
CA ASP A 109 3.70 -15.96 -9.72
C ASP A 109 4.16 -15.24 -11.00
N HIS A 110 5.45 -14.90 -11.02
CA HIS A 110 6.09 -14.26 -12.16
C HIS A 110 6.31 -15.21 -13.35
N SER A 111 6.03 -16.51 -13.21
CA SER A 111 6.19 -17.50 -14.30
C SER A 111 5.18 -17.29 -15.46
N THR A 112 4.06 -16.61 -15.20
CA THR A 112 2.93 -16.53 -16.13
C THR A 112 3.07 -15.49 -17.25
N GLN A 113 4.20 -14.78 -17.34
CA GLN A 113 4.47 -13.83 -18.43
C GLN A 113 5.27 -14.40 -19.61
N THR A 114 5.57 -15.71 -19.59
CA THR A 114 6.18 -16.38 -20.76
C THR A 114 5.25 -17.50 -21.25
N PRO A 115 4.90 -17.55 -22.55
CA PRO A 115 4.28 -18.74 -23.09
C PRO A 115 5.36 -19.81 -23.14
N PHE A 116 5.12 -20.93 -22.44
CA PHE A 116 5.88 -22.17 -22.60
C PHE A 116 7.29 -22.17 -21.98
N ASN A 117 7.39 -22.67 -20.74
CA ASN A 117 8.36 -23.70 -20.37
C ASN A 117 7.89 -24.37 -19.06
N PHE A 118 7.31 -25.55 -19.21
CA PHE A 118 7.18 -26.55 -18.16
C PHE A 118 8.57 -27.14 -18.01
N ASP A 119 9.26 -26.80 -16.90
CA ASP A 119 10.37 -27.51 -16.25
C ASP A 119 11.25 -26.50 -15.49
N SER A 120 10.88 -26.15 -14.25
CA SER A 120 11.81 -25.96 -13.13
C SER A 120 11.02 -25.56 -11.88
N GLU A 121 11.00 -26.50 -10.95
CA GLU A 121 10.41 -26.49 -9.63
C GLU A 121 11.13 -25.49 -8.70
N SER A 122 10.75 -24.22 -8.75
CA SER A 122 10.92 -23.27 -7.64
C SER A 122 10.03 -22.05 -7.87
N ASN A 123 8.81 -22.07 -7.31
CA ASN A 123 7.96 -20.88 -7.20
C ASN A 123 8.60 -19.93 -6.17
N GLU A 124 9.68 -19.25 -6.56
CA GLU A 124 10.37 -18.30 -5.71
C GLU A 124 9.58 -16.99 -5.67
N HIS A 125 8.75 -16.85 -4.65
CA HIS A 125 8.11 -15.59 -4.32
C HIS A 125 9.13 -14.69 -3.62
N PHE A 126 9.50 -13.58 -4.26
CA PHE A 126 10.52 -12.66 -3.73
C PHE A 126 9.88 -11.46 -3.03
N ILE A 127 10.40 -11.14 -1.84
CA ILE A 127 10.20 -9.85 -1.18
C ILE A 127 11.45 -8.99 -1.40
N THR A 128 11.29 -7.74 -1.80
CA THR A 128 12.42 -6.82 -2.00
C THR A 128 12.52 -5.88 -0.80
N LEU A 129 13.68 -5.90 -0.14
CA LEU A 129 14.01 -4.95 0.93
C LEU A 129 14.93 -3.88 0.36
N CYS A 130 14.44 -2.64 0.32
CA CYS A 130 15.22 -1.48 -0.13
C CYS A 130 15.85 -0.78 1.08
N LEU A 131 17.17 -0.54 1.01
CA LEU A 131 17.90 0.24 1.99
C LEU A 131 18.45 1.50 1.32
N ASP A 132 17.85 2.63 1.64
CA ASP A 132 18.34 3.94 1.23
C ASP A 132 19.26 4.50 2.30
N ARG A 133 20.52 4.75 1.93
CA ARG A 133 21.54 5.33 2.82
C ARG A 133 22.37 6.36 2.07
N PHE A 134 22.91 7.33 2.82
CA PHE A 134 23.90 8.26 2.26
C PHE A 134 25.15 7.51 1.79
N LYS A 135 25.67 7.87 0.61
CA LYS A 135 26.84 7.20 0.01
C LYS A 135 28.12 7.34 0.85
N THR A 136 28.32 8.50 1.45
CA THR A 136 29.47 8.82 2.31
C THR A 136 29.01 9.79 3.38
N CYS A 137 29.00 9.36 4.65
CA CYS A 137 28.64 10.21 5.77
C CYS A 137 29.54 9.88 6.98
N ARG A 138 30.28 10.88 7.47
CA ARG A 138 30.95 10.82 8.78
C ARG A 138 30.22 11.80 9.69
N ILE A 139 29.64 11.27 10.76
CA ILE A 139 28.91 12.05 11.77
C ILE A 139 29.71 11.92 13.06
N ASP A 140 30.44 12.97 13.41
CA ASP A 140 31.13 13.04 14.70
C ASP A 140 30.20 13.70 15.72
N PRO A 141 29.66 12.97 16.71
CA PRO A 141 28.71 13.50 17.70
C PRO A 141 29.33 14.58 18.60
N ILE A 142 30.67 14.65 18.65
CA ILE A 142 31.43 15.59 19.48
C ILE A 142 31.60 16.96 18.79
N CYS A 143 31.36 17.07 17.47
CA CYS A 143 31.68 18.31 16.74
C CYS A 143 30.62 18.85 15.78
N PHE A 144 29.44 18.22 15.60
CA PHE A 144 28.37 18.69 14.69
C PHE A 144 28.89 19.22 13.33
N LYS A 145 29.97 18.63 12.81
CA LYS A 145 30.56 19.01 11.53
C LYS A 145 30.24 17.95 10.51
N PHE A 146 29.42 18.32 9.54
CA PHE A 146 29.11 17.50 8.38
C PHE A 146 30.06 17.87 7.25
N ASN A 147 30.88 16.91 6.78
CA ASN A 147 31.67 17.08 5.57
C ASN A 147 31.43 15.89 4.63
N ALA A 148 30.62 16.11 3.60
CA ALA A 148 30.41 15.15 2.53
C ALA A 148 31.59 15.26 1.54
N THR A 149 32.52 14.30 1.60
CA THR A 149 33.59 14.19 0.61
C THR A 149 33.49 12.87 -0.15
N ASN A 150 33.54 12.99 -1.47
CA ASN A 150 33.43 11.90 -2.43
C ASN A 150 34.76 11.14 -2.50
N ASN A 151 34.94 10.13 -1.65
CA ASN A 151 35.70 8.93 -1.96
C ASN A 151 35.63 7.99 -0.76
N PHE A 152 34.98 6.83 -0.91
CA PHE A 152 35.06 5.80 0.11
C PHE A 152 35.10 4.40 -0.52
N ASP A 153 36.12 3.65 -0.11
CA ASP A 153 36.47 2.29 -0.49
C ASP A 153 35.90 1.32 0.56
N VAL A 154 35.35 0.19 0.11
CA VAL A 154 34.48 -0.71 0.89
C VAL A 154 35.28 -1.71 1.73
N GLU A 155 36.54 -1.97 1.38
CA GLU A 155 37.34 -3.03 2.02
C GLU A 155 37.84 -2.66 3.43
N GLU A 156 38.15 -1.38 3.69
CA GLU A 156 38.67 -0.93 4.99
C GLU A 156 37.56 -0.79 6.05
N TYR A 157 36.29 -0.66 5.64
CA TYR A 157 35.17 -0.44 6.56
C TYR A 157 34.65 -1.73 7.19
N LEU A 158 34.61 -2.83 6.44
CA LEU A 158 34.10 -4.11 6.94
C LEU A 158 34.98 -4.70 8.04
N LEU A 159 36.28 -4.37 8.08
CA LEU A 159 37.20 -4.86 9.11
C LEU A 159 37.09 -4.13 10.45
N ASN A 160 36.57 -2.89 10.49
CA ASN A 160 36.40 -2.12 11.74
C ASN A 160 34.99 -2.21 12.34
N VAL A 161 33.99 -2.72 11.61
CA VAL A 161 32.57 -2.81 12.04
C VAL A 161 32.32 -3.83 13.16
N HIS A 162 33.30 -4.68 13.52
CA HIS A 162 33.15 -5.53 14.70
C HIS A 162 33.13 -4.77 16.03
N ASN A 163 33.35 -3.44 16.06
CA ASN A 163 33.44 -2.73 17.34
C ASN A 163 32.67 -1.41 17.52
N GLU A 164 31.90 -0.87 16.57
CA GLU A 164 31.13 0.36 16.86
C GLU A 164 29.68 0.39 16.34
N THR A 165 28.81 0.85 17.24
CA THR A 165 27.35 0.90 17.17
C THR A 165 26.84 1.86 16.09
N ILE A 166 25.97 1.37 15.23
CA ILE A 166 25.31 2.15 14.18
C ILE A 166 24.13 2.91 14.79
N SER A 167 24.14 4.24 14.70
CA SER A 167 23.04 5.13 15.09
C SER A 167 22.20 5.48 13.85
N PHE A 168 20.87 5.46 14.02
CA PHE A 168 19.90 5.87 12.99
C PHE A 168 19.26 7.20 13.44
N CYS A 169 19.17 8.17 12.53
CA CYS A 169 18.43 9.42 12.75
C CYS A 169 16.98 9.24 12.31
N GLY A 170 16.04 9.67 13.15
CA GLY A 170 14.66 9.98 12.77
C GLY A 170 14.52 11.41 12.26
#